data_AF-A0A1V4HHF7-F1
#
_entry.id   AF-A0A1V4HHF7-F1
#
_cell.length_a   1.000
_cell.length_b   1.000
_cell.length_c   1.000
_cell.angle_alpha   90.00
_cell.angle_beta   90.00
_cell.angle_gamma   90.00
#
_symmetry.space_group_name_H-M   'P 1'
#
loop_
_entity.id
_entity.type
_entity.pdbx_description
1 polymer ?
#
loop_
_entity_poly.entity_id
_entity_poly.type
_entity_poly.pdbx_seq_one_letter_code
_entity_poly.pdbx_strand_id
1 'polypeptide(L)'
;MTRVKYTTNLDAELLRLAKEKAEQCDMDGANAVIEAALRVYFANCSTQVWEKTMQGGWIKKMIVRPGQVIFESIRVRKVKARYNPKYFTDEVLAPKGWTKVWKMKQG
;
A
#
# COMPACT_ATOMS: atom_id res chain seq x y z
N MET A 1 -4.70 -18.56 18.03
CA MET A 1 -5.13 -19.31 16.82
C MET A 1 -4.01 -20.25 16.41
N THR A 2 -4.32 -21.48 16.05
CA THR A 2 -3.33 -22.48 15.61
C THR A 2 -2.88 -22.21 14.18
N ARG A 3 -1.57 -22.25 13.90
CA ARG A 3 -1.05 -22.12 12.53
C ARG A 3 -1.45 -23.35 11.71
N VAL A 4 -2.02 -23.12 10.52
CA VAL A 4 -2.38 -24.18 9.56
C VAL A 4 -1.38 -24.14 8.42
N LYS A 5 -0.80 -25.29 8.07
CA LYS A 5 0.13 -25.43 6.95
C LYS A 5 -0.66 -25.60 5.66
N TYR A 6 -0.35 -24.78 4.66
CA TYR A 6 -0.87 -24.91 3.32
C TYR A 6 0.25 -25.19 2.34
N THR A 7 -0.02 -26.04 1.35
CA THR A 7 0.85 -26.25 0.20
C THR A 7 0.15 -25.66 -1.01
N THR A 8 0.85 -24.82 -1.76
CA THR A 8 0.34 -24.22 -2.99
C THR A 8 1.48 -24.08 -3.99
N ASN A 9 1.10 -23.92 -5.26
CA ASN A 9 2.04 -23.52 -6.29
C ASN A 9 2.13 -22.00 -6.32
N LEU A 10 3.34 -21.48 -6.51
CA LEU A 10 3.62 -20.08 -6.78
C LEU A 10 4.51 -20.03 -8.02
N ASP A 11 4.30 -19.00 -8.85
CA ASP A 11 5.18 -18.74 -9.97
C ASP A 11 6.65 -18.68 -9.52
N ALA A 12 7.55 -19.26 -10.32
CA ALA A 12 8.95 -19.43 -9.93
C ALA A 12 9.67 -18.08 -9.77
N GLU A 13 9.33 -17.09 -10.61
CA GLU A 13 9.89 -15.75 -10.52
C GLU A 13 9.34 -15.01 -9.29
N LEU A 14 8.04 -15.13 -9.00
CA LEU A 14 7.48 -14.59 -7.76
C LEU A 14 8.11 -15.20 -6.49
N LEU A 15 8.37 -16.50 -6.49
CA LEU A 15 9.04 -17.17 -5.38
C LEU A 15 10.49 -16.68 -5.23
N ARG A 16 11.19 -16.47 -6.35
CA ARG A 16 12.56 -15.92 -6.37
C ARG A 16 12.58 -14.52 -5.76
N LEU A 17 11.70 -13.64 -6.23
CA LEU A 17 11.55 -12.27 -5.71
C LEU A 17 11.19 -12.25 -4.22
N ALA A 18 10.34 -13.18 -3.76
CA ALA A 18 9.99 -13.27 -2.34
C ALA A 18 11.19 -13.66 -1.46
N LYS A 19 12.09 -14.53 -1.96
CA LYS A 19 13.33 -14.89 -1.25
C LYS A 19 14.30 -13.71 -1.19
N GLU A 20 14.54 -13.03 -2.31
CA GLU A 20 15.39 -11.83 -2.34
C GLU A 20 14.84 -10.75 -1.40
N LYS A 21 13.51 -10.59 -1.36
CA LYS A 21 12.89 -9.63 -0.47
C LYS A 21 13.06 -9.99 1.01
N ALA A 22 13.03 -11.28 1.33
CA ALA A 22 13.26 -11.75 2.69
C ALA A 22 14.69 -11.41 3.14
N GLU A 23 15.69 -11.61 2.27
CA GLU A 23 17.08 -11.24 2.56
C GLU A 23 17.25 -9.73 2.74
N GLN A 24 16.65 -8.92 1.86
CA GLN A 24 16.71 -7.45 1.94
C GLN A 24 16.06 -6.87 3.20
N CYS A 25 15.10 -7.57 3.78
CA CYS A 25 14.31 -7.11 4.92
C CYS A 25 14.57 -7.92 6.20
N ASP A 26 15.63 -8.75 6.22
CA ASP A 26 16.00 -9.61 7.37
C ASP A 26 14.82 -10.45 7.90
N MET A 27 14.06 -11.05 6.97
CA MET A 27 12.88 -11.86 7.26
C MET A 27 13.22 -13.36 7.20
N ASP A 28 12.48 -14.17 7.96
CA ASP A 28 12.61 -15.63 8.05
C ASP A 28 12.08 -16.36 6.78
N GLY A 29 12.71 -16.07 5.65
CA GLY A 29 12.43 -16.67 4.35
C GLY A 29 11.17 -16.18 3.64
N ALA A 30 10.92 -16.76 2.47
CA ALA A 30 9.84 -16.34 1.57
C ALA A 30 8.44 -16.45 2.20
N ASN A 31 8.21 -17.40 3.13
CA ASN A 31 6.92 -17.54 3.79
C ASN A 31 6.57 -16.33 4.65
N ALA A 32 7.53 -15.71 5.33
CA ALA A 32 7.29 -14.50 6.12
C ALA A 32 6.87 -13.32 5.22
N VAL A 33 7.48 -13.20 4.04
CA VAL A 33 7.10 -12.20 3.02
C VAL A 33 5.70 -12.46 2.49
N ILE A 34 5.37 -13.72 2.18
CA ILE A 34 4.04 -14.12 1.69
C ILE A 34 2.96 -13.85 2.76
N GLU A 35 3.22 -14.19 4.03
CA GLU A 35 2.30 -13.87 5.12
C GLU A 35 2.05 -12.36 5.24
N ALA A 36 3.10 -11.54 5.15
CA ALA A 36 2.97 -10.09 5.19
C ALA A 36 2.17 -9.55 4.00
N ALA A 37 2.43 -10.06 2.79
CA ALA A 37 1.69 -9.69 1.59
C ALA A 37 0.20 -10.06 1.70
N LEU A 38 -0.12 -11.25 2.22
CA LEU A 38 -1.50 -11.68 2.45
C LEU A 38 -2.20 -10.80 3.50
N ARG A 39 -1.51 -10.43 4.60
CA ARG A 39 -2.07 -9.50 5.58
C ARG A 39 -2.43 -8.16 4.94
N VAL A 40 -1.56 -7.61 4.09
CA VAL A 40 -1.85 -6.37 3.35
C VAL A 40 -3.01 -6.58 2.39
N TYR A 41 -3.03 -7.68 1.65
CA TYR A 41 -4.12 -7.99 0.72
C TYR A 41 -5.46 -8.05 1.44
N PHE A 42 -5.58 -8.85 2.51
CA PHE A 42 -6.83 -9.00 3.25
C PHE A 42 -7.23 -7.76 4.05
N ALA A 43 -6.27 -6.98 4.56
CA ALA A 43 -6.56 -5.69 5.19
C ALA A 43 -7.19 -4.68 4.19
N ASN A 44 -6.91 -4.85 2.89
CA ASN A 44 -7.44 -3.98 1.84
C ASN A 44 -8.56 -4.61 1.02
N CYS A 45 -8.78 -5.94 1.06
CA CYS A 45 -9.78 -6.62 0.23
C CYS A 45 -11.23 -6.23 0.57
N SER A 46 -11.46 -5.80 1.81
CA SER A 46 -12.74 -5.27 2.28
C SER A 46 -12.86 -3.76 2.14
N THR A 47 -11.82 -3.10 1.62
CA THR A 47 -11.80 -1.65 1.43
C THR A 47 -12.37 -1.29 0.07
N GLN A 48 -13.54 -0.66 0.05
CA GLN A 48 -14.12 -0.09 -1.17
C GLN A 48 -13.82 1.40 -1.20
N VAL A 49 -13.35 1.91 -2.34
CA VAL A 49 -13.11 3.34 -2.53
C VAL A 49 -14.02 3.86 -3.62
N TRP A 50 -14.87 4.81 -3.26
CA TRP A 50 -15.82 5.47 -4.14
C TRP A 50 -15.39 6.92 -4.33
N GLU A 51 -15.53 7.43 -5.56
CA GLU A 51 -15.22 8.82 -5.88
C GLU A 51 -16.40 9.47 -6.61
N LYS A 52 -16.69 10.71 -6.21
CA LYS A 52 -17.64 11.59 -6.89
C LYS A 52 -16.93 12.88 -7.27
N THR A 53 -16.75 13.09 -8.57
CA THR A 53 -16.26 14.36 -9.11
C THR A 53 -17.31 15.43 -8.89
N MET A 54 -16.87 16.57 -8.37
CA MET A 54 -17.70 17.74 -8.10
C MET A 54 -17.26 18.89 -9.02
N GLN A 55 -18.09 19.93 -9.09
CA GLN A 55 -17.72 21.16 -9.80
C GLN A 55 -16.51 21.86 -9.13
N GLY A 56 -15.75 22.60 -9.92
CA GLY A 56 -14.58 23.35 -9.42
C GLY A 56 -13.35 22.49 -9.09
N GLY A 57 -13.28 21.26 -9.60
CA GLY A 57 -12.13 20.36 -9.46
C GLY A 57 -12.12 19.51 -8.18
N TRP A 58 -13.08 19.74 -7.27
CA TRP A 58 -13.21 18.96 -6.04
C TRP A 58 -13.62 17.51 -6.32
N ILE A 59 -13.13 16.60 -5.48
CA ILE A 59 -13.46 15.19 -5.48
C ILE A 59 -13.90 14.84 -4.06
N LYS A 60 -15.11 14.28 -3.93
CA LYS A 60 -15.52 13.60 -2.70
C LYS A 60 -15.13 12.13 -2.82
N LYS A 61 -14.33 11.66 -1.87
CA LYS A 61 -13.88 10.28 -1.79
C LYS A 61 -14.46 9.63 -0.53
N MET A 62 -15.00 8.44 -0.70
CA MET A 62 -15.55 7.63 0.39
C MET A 62 -14.80 6.31 0.45
N ILE A 63 -14.20 6.02 1.59
CA ILE A 63 -13.49 4.77 1.84
C ILE A 63 -14.32 3.97 2.83
N VAL A 64 -14.85 2.84 2.38
CA VAL A 64 -15.63 1.92 3.21
C VAL A 64 -14.72 0.77 3.62
N ARG A 65 -14.56 0.56 4.92
CA ARG A 65 -13.85 -0.56 5.55
C ARG A 65 -14.80 -1.26 6.53
N PRO A 66 -14.53 -2.50 6.95
CA PRO A 66 -15.28 -3.12 8.03
C PRO A 66 -15.26 -2.24 9.29
N GLY A 67 -16.45 -1.83 9.77
CA GLY A 67 -16.60 -1.01 10.98
C GLY A 67 -16.23 0.48 10.83
N GLN A 68 -15.83 0.95 9.64
CA GLN A 68 -15.43 2.34 9.45
C GLN A 68 -15.76 2.86 8.05
N VAL A 69 -16.37 4.04 7.97
CA VAL A 69 -16.55 4.80 6.74
C VAL A 69 -15.84 6.14 6.87
N ILE A 70 -14.96 6.45 5.92
CA ILE A 70 -14.17 7.68 5.90
C ILE A 70 -14.60 8.53 4.70
N PHE A 71 -14.85 9.81 4.92
CA PHE A 71 -15.11 10.79 3.87
C PHE A 71 -13.94 11.77 3.76
N GLU A 72 -13.42 11.95 2.56
CA GLU A 72 -12.37 12.91 2.23
C GLU A 72 -12.89 13.86 1.13
N SER A 73 -12.61 15.17 1.26
CA SER A 73 -12.88 16.15 0.20
C SER A 73 -11.55 16.71 -0.28
N ILE A 74 -11.19 16.39 -1.52
CA ILE A 74 -9.87 16.68 -2.09
C ILE A 74 -10.04 17.63 -3.27
N ARG A 75 -9.30 18.74 -3.30
CA ARG A 75 -9.42 19.76 -4.35
C ARG A 75 -8.91 19.32 -5.72
N VAL A 76 -8.00 18.35 -5.76
CA VAL A 76 -7.50 17.74 -7.00
C VAL A 76 -6.83 16.40 -6.70
N ARG A 77 -7.14 15.34 -7.46
CA ARG A 77 -6.38 14.09 -7.48
C ARG A 77 -5.71 13.96 -8.85
N LYS A 78 -4.37 14.07 -8.88
CA LYS A 78 -3.57 13.84 -10.10
C LYS A 78 -2.70 12.63 -9.90
N VAL A 79 -2.97 11.56 -10.65
CA VAL A 79 -2.11 10.38 -10.73
C VAL A 79 -1.16 10.58 -11.91
N LYS A 80 0.15 10.62 -11.64
CA LYS A 80 1.17 10.67 -12.69
C LYS A 80 1.77 9.28 -12.85
N ALA A 81 1.66 8.71 -14.06
CA ALA A 81 2.19 7.38 -14.37
C ALA A 81 3.73 7.32 -14.39
N ARG A 82 4.40 8.45 -14.66
CA ARG A 82 5.87 8.55 -14.61
C ARG A 82 6.32 8.88 -13.18
N TYR A 83 6.48 7.84 -12.37
CA TYR A 83 7.09 7.94 -11.05
C TYR A 83 8.62 7.88 -11.18
N ASN A 84 9.32 8.90 -10.67
CA ASN A 84 10.78 8.85 -10.53
C ASN A 84 11.13 9.11 -9.05
N PRO A 85 11.59 8.08 -8.32
CA PRO A 85 11.80 8.13 -6.86
C PRO A 85 12.64 9.32 -6.40
N LYS A 86 13.61 9.77 -7.21
CA LYS A 86 14.54 10.85 -6.85
C LYS A 86 13.87 12.20 -6.59
N TYR A 87 12.64 12.40 -7.07
CA TYR A 87 11.89 13.65 -6.87
C TYR A 87 10.89 13.56 -5.70
N PHE A 88 10.75 12.39 -5.08
CA PHE A 88 9.76 12.12 -4.04
C PHE A 88 10.44 11.57 -2.76
N THR A 89 11.61 12.10 -2.44
CA THR A 89 12.32 11.84 -1.17
C THR A 89 11.99 12.93 -0.14
N ASP A 90 12.35 12.69 1.12
CA ASP A 90 12.05 13.64 2.20
C ASP A 90 12.81 14.95 2.03
N GLU A 91 14.05 14.85 1.56
CA GLU A 91 14.93 15.99 1.30
C GLU A 91 14.37 16.89 0.19
N VAL A 92 13.63 16.33 -0.77
CA VAL A 92 13.03 17.08 -1.88
C VAL A 92 11.65 17.65 -1.53
N LEU A 93 10.88 16.93 -0.72
CA LEU A 93 9.48 17.25 -0.45
C LEU A 93 9.30 18.17 0.77
N ALA A 94 10.10 17.99 1.84
CA ALA A 94 9.96 18.79 3.06
C ALA A 94 10.19 20.30 2.83
N PRO A 95 11.22 20.77 2.09
CA PRO A 95 11.39 22.19 1.81
C PRO A 95 10.27 22.81 0.96
N LYS A 96 9.50 21.97 0.25
CA LYS A 96 8.34 22.39 -0.55
C LYS A 96 7.04 22.44 0.27
N GLY A 97 7.14 22.32 1.60
CA GLY A 97 6.01 22.38 2.51
C GLY A 97 5.18 21.09 2.57
N TRP A 98 5.67 19.98 2.02
CA TRP A 98 5.00 18.69 2.14
C TRP A 98 5.36 18.03 3.46
N THR A 99 4.34 17.59 4.20
CA THR A 99 4.52 16.83 5.44
C THR A 99 4.23 15.36 5.18
N LYS A 100 5.19 14.48 5.52
CA LYS A 100 4.96 13.03 5.48
C LYS A 100 4.06 12.65 6.66
N VAL A 101 2.77 12.48 6.39
CA VAL A 101 1.74 12.18 7.41
C VAL A 101 1.57 10.68 7.67
N TRP A 102 2.14 9.82 6.84
CA TRP A 102 2.11 8.37 7.04
C TRP A 102 3.33 7.71 6.36
N LYS A 103 4.06 6.90 7.12
CA LYS A 103 5.02 5.92 6.59
C LYS A 103 4.42 4.56 6.93
N MET A 104 4.20 3.70 5.95
CA MET A 104 3.97 2.28 6.25
C MET A 104 5.15 1.84 7.10
N LYS A 105 4.91 1.38 8.35
CA LYS A 105 6.01 0.88 9.18
C LYS A 105 6.75 -0.16 8.36
N GLN A 106 8.05 0.05 8.14
CA GLN A 106 8.91 -1.02 7.66
C GLN A 106 8.78 -2.10 8.74
N GLY A 107 8.11 -3.19 8.37
CA GLY A 107 8.05 -4.38 9.21
C GLY A 107 9.43 -4.98 9.35
#